data_AF-A0A2T6ZG58-F1
#
_entry.id   AF-A0A2T6ZG58-F1
#
_cell.length_a   1.000
_cell.length_b   1.000
_cell.length_c   1.000
_cell.angle_alpha   90.00
_cell.angle_beta   90.00
_cell.angle_gamma   90.00
#
_symmetry.space_group_name_H-M   'P 1'
#
loop_
_entity.id
_entity.type
_entity.pdbx_description
1 polymer ?
#
loop_
_entity_poly.entity_id
_entity_poly.type
_entity_poly.pdbx_seq_one_letter_code
_entity_poly.pdbx_strand_id
1 'polypeptide(L)'
;MPSKRKVSPSDDFRTQCEIGEDFVIDKGSFTLDRLPEKVRELQVGATEHQAEIESLMKKVALLETQSVLNRRYIASLEDDVTGFTQSLEAYKITRHQFISMFKQSKLKNPSKEDLALIAKGNVCSVGDALVDAELYKGKDGRHDWYSFEQLYGFPPPVVESFTHPETIDLLNKYATVIASKKQYGSNTFYENFAAFIDLFKKSNYDEGFLWGEPTAVTSAYWVFVKSCEDEVQKCA
;
A
#
# COMPACT_ATOMS: atom_id res chain seq x y z
N MET A 1 -28.10 61.14 2.65
CA MET A 1 -28.10 61.89 1.38
C MET A 1 -27.10 61.26 0.42
N PRO A 2 -27.45 61.16 -0.87
CA PRO A 2 -26.83 60.25 -1.84
C PRO A 2 -25.92 61.00 -2.82
N SER A 3 -24.75 60.45 -3.15
CA SER A 3 -24.00 60.89 -4.34
C SER A 3 -24.31 59.96 -5.50
N LYS A 4 -25.30 60.37 -6.30
CA LYS A 4 -25.68 59.75 -7.57
C LYS A 4 -24.58 60.05 -8.60
N ARG A 5 -23.92 59.03 -9.17
CA ARG A 5 -23.27 59.19 -10.48
C ARG A 5 -24.31 58.96 -11.57
N LYS A 6 -24.72 60.09 -12.16
CA LYS A 6 -25.37 60.16 -13.47
C LYS A 6 -24.32 59.80 -14.53
N VAL A 7 -24.69 58.95 -15.47
CA VAL A 7 -24.11 58.96 -16.82
C VAL A 7 -25.29 59.01 -17.78
N SER A 8 -25.32 60.08 -18.56
CA SER A 8 -26.25 60.32 -19.67
C SER A 8 -25.43 60.61 -20.93
N PRO A 9 -26.03 60.47 -22.12
CA PRO A 9 -25.39 59.96 -23.33
C PRO A 9 -24.92 61.08 -24.28
N SER A 10 -23.81 60.82 -24.97
CA SER A 10 -23.24 61.59 -26.09
C SER A 10 -21.97 60.84 -26.53
N ASP A 11 -21.58 60.64 -27.78
CA ASP A 11 -22.07 61.06 -29.08
C ASP A 11 -21.33 60.20 -30.12
N ASP A 12 -21.96 60.05 -31.29
CA ASP A 12 -21.35 59.96 -32.62
C ASP A 12 -20.00 59.23 -32.79
N PHE A 13 -20.08 57.97 -33.25
CA PHE A 13 -19.07 57.43 -34.16
C PHE A 13 -19.73 56.98 -35.45
N ARG A 14 -19.80 57.94 -36.36
CA ARG A 14 -19.96 57.77 -37.80
C ARG A 14 -18.73 57.06 -38.35
N THR A 15 -18.74 55.74 -38.35
CA THR A 15 -17.79 54.96 -39.15
C THR A 15 -18.35 54.83 -40.56
N GLN A 16 -17.78 55.60 -41.48
CA GLN A 16 -17.90 55.38 -42.91
C GLN A 16 -17.40 53.96 -43.21
N CYS A 17 -18.29 53.07 -43.63
CA CYS A 17 -17.90 51.83 -44.27
C CYS A 17 -17.90 52.12 -45.78
N GLU A 18 -16.70 52.14 -46.35
CA GLU A 18 -16.46 52.35 -47.76
C GLU A 18 -17.16 51.24 -48.55
N ILE A 19 -17.96 51.68 -49.52
CA ILE A 19 -18.60 50.86 -50.53
C ILE A 19 -17.48 50.35 -51.44
N GLY A 20 -17.15 49.08 -51.32
CA GLY A 20 -16.07 48.48 -52.08
C GLY A 20 -16.05 46.97 -51.90
N GLU A 21 -17.05 46.31 -52.48
CA GLU A 21 -16.94 45.03 -53.19
C GLU A 21 -18.36 44.53 -53.48
N ASP A 22 -18.58 44.20 -54.75
CA ASP A 22 -19.85 43.77 -55.31
C ASP A 22 -20.47 42.65 -54.47
N PHE A 23 -21.50 43.00 -53.70
CA PHE A 23 -22.47 42.00 -53.26
C PHE A 23 -23.27 41.60 -54.50
N VAL A 24 -22.66 40.76 -55.33
CA VAL A 24 -23.36 39.94 -56.30
C VAL A 24 -24.31 39.10 -55.47
N ILE A 25 -25.53 39.59 -55.28
CA ILE A 25 -26.66 38.73 -55.00
C ILE A 25 -26.70 37.82 -56.22
N ASP A 26 -26.15 36.62 -56.07
CA ASP A 26 -26.42 35.52 -56.98
C ASP A 26 -27.93 35.29 -56.92
N LYS A 27 -28.66 36.04 -57.74
CA LYS A 27 -30.06 35.82 -58.09
C LYS A 27 -30.13 34.65 -59.06
N GLY A 28 -29.39 33.58 -58.80
CA GLY A 28 -29.69 32.27 -59.31
C GLY A 28 -31.16 32.00 -59.02
N SER A 29 -31.94 31.83 -60.08
CA SER A 29 -33.40 31.85 -60.05
C SER A 29 -33.94 30.92 -58.97
N PHE A 30 -34.45 31.52 -57.88
CA PHE A 30 -35.28 30.79 -56.93
C PHE A 30 -36.65 30.61 -57.57
N THR A 31 -36.74 29.70 -58.54
CA THR A 31 -38.02 29.27 -59.11
C THR A 31 -38.81 28.59 -58.00
N LEU A 32 -40.01 29.09 -57.72
CA LEU A 32 -40.95 28.51 -56.74
C LEU A 32 -41.10 26.98 -56.91
N ASP A 33 -40.89 26.48 -58.12
CA ASP A 33 -40.97 25.05 -58.49
C ASP A 33 -39.90 24.15 -57.84
N ARG A 34 -38.79 24.71 -57.31
CA ARG A 34 -37.69 23.96 -56.63
C ARG A 34 -37.77 23.95 -55.11
N LEU A 35 -38.69 24.71 -54.52
CA LEU A 35 -38.91 24.73 -53.07
C LEU A 35 -39.31 23.35 -52.49
N PRO A 36 -40.18 22.56 -53.14
CA PRO A 36 -40.60 21.26 -52.59
C PRO A 36 -39.43 20.27 -52.44
N GLU A 37 -38.46 20.33 -53.35
CA GLU A 37 -37.29 19.45 -53.34
C GLU A 37 -36.33 19.79 -52.20
N LYS A 38 -36.02 21.08 -52.02
CA LYS A 38 -35.23 21.57 -50.87
C LYS A 38 -35.91 21.27 -49.53
N VAL A 39 -37.24 21.42 -49.45
CA VAL A 39 -38.00 21.06 -48.24
C VAL A 39 -37.84 19.58 -47.94
N ARG A 40 -37.94 18.70 -48.96
CA ARG A 40 -37.76 17.25 -48.79
C ARG A 40 -36.35 16.88 -48.33
N GLU A 41 -35.32 17.49 -48.91
CA GLU A 41 -33.91 17.28 -48.50
C GLU A 41 -33.67 17.69 -47.04
N LEU A 42 -34.17 18.87 -46.63
CA LEU A 42 -34.09 19.32 -45.24
C LEU A 42 -34.87 18.40 -44.29
N GLN A 43 -36.01 17.87 -44.73
CA GLN A 43 -36.81 16.93 -43.94
C GLN A 43 -36.03 15.63 -43.69
N VAL A 44 -35.36 15.09 -44.72
CA VAL A 44 -34.55 13.87 -44.60
C VAL A 44 -33.35 14.09 -43.68
N GLY A 45 -32.61 15.18 -43.86
CA GLY A 45 -31.49 15.54 -42.98
C GLY A 45 -31.93 15.72 -41.52
N ALA A 46 -33.10 16.32 -41.28
CA ALA A 46 -33.67 16.43 -39.94
C ALA A 46 -33.98 15.07 -39.31
N THR A 47 -34.48 14.11 -40.08
CA THR A 47 -34.73 12.75 -39.58
C THR A 47 -33.46 11.97 -39.27
N GLU A 48 -32.40 12.14 -40.08
CA GLU A 48 -31.11 11.51 -39.85
C GLU A 48 -30.43 12.05 -38.58
N HIS A 49 -30.41 13.38 -38.41
CA HIS A 49 -29.89 14.00 -37.18
C HIS A 49 -30.70 13.60 -35.95
N GLN A 50 -32.02 13.45 -36.07
CA GLN A 50 -32.86 12.97 -34.96
C GLN A 50 -32.45 11.55 -34.53
N ALA A 51 -32.20 10.65 -35.47
CA ALA A 51 -31.75 9.30 -35.17
C ALA A 51 -30.34 9.27 -34.52
N GLU A 52 -29.43 10.16 -34.97
CA GLU A 52 -28.10 10.31 -34.36
C GLU A 52 -28.19 10.82 -32.92
N ILE A 53 -29.02 11.83 -32.66
CA ILE A 53 -29.28 12.35 -31.31
C ILE A 53 -29.78 11.23 -30.39
N GLU A 54 -30.76 10.43 -30.83
CA GLU A 54 -31.27 9.31 -30.03
C GLU A 54 -30.21 8.25 -29.75
N SER A 55 -29.35 7.95 -30.72
CA SER A 55 -28.22 7.04 -30.56
C SER A 55 -27.20 7.57 -29.54
N LEU A 56 -26.85 8.85 -29.63
CA LEU A 56 -25.94 9.50 -28.68
C LEU A 56 -26.54 9.55 -27.27
N MET A 57 -27.83 9.85 -27.12
CA MET A 57 -28.51 9.83 -25.83
C MET A 57 -28.43 8.45 -25.16
N LYS A 58 -28.60 7.36 -25.92
CA LYS A 58 -28.44 5.99 -25.40
C LYS A 58 -27.01 5.71 -24.93
N LYS A 59 -26.00 6.17 -25.67
CA LYS A 59 -24.59 6.02 -25.29
C LYS A 59 -24.25 6.82 -24.03
N VAL A 60 -24.75 8.05 -23.92
CA VAL A 60 -24.55 8.89 -22.73
C VAL A 60 -25.16 8.23 -21.50
N ALA A 61 -26.40 7.74 -21.58
CA ALA A 61 -27.06 7.05 -20.47
C ALA A 61 -26.30 5.78 -20.03
N LEU A 62 -25.74 5.02 -20.98
CA LEU A 62 -24.90 3.85 -20.68
C LEU A 62 -23.61 4.25 -19.96
N LEU A 63 -22.91 5.28 -20.46
CA LEU A 63 -21.67 5.78 -19.87
C LEU A 63 -21.90 6.36 -18.48
N GLU A 64 -23.02 7.04 -18.25
CA GLU A 64 -23.42 7.54 -16.93
C GLU A 64 -23.60 6.38 -15.94
N THR A 65 -24.30 5.32 -16.37
CA THR A 65 -24.49 4.11 -15.55
C THR A 65 -23.14 3.47 -15.19
N GLN A 66 -22.25 3.32 -16.17
CA GLN A 66 -20.92 2.77 -15.94
C GLN A 66 -20.07 3.67 -15.03
N SER A 67 -20.15 4.99 -15.20
CA SER A 67 -19.46 5.96 -14.34
C SER A 67 -19.93 5.88 -12.89
N VAL A 68 -21.22 5.64 -12.65
CA VAL A 68 -21.75 5.42 -11.30
C VAL A 68 -21.23 4.11 -10.72
N LEU A 69 -21.21 3.01 -11.49
CA LEU A 69 -20.69 1.73 -11.03
C LEU A 69 -19.19 1.81 -10.71
N ASN A 70 -18.39 2.41 -11.58
CA ASN A 70 -16.96 2.58 -11.37
C ASN A 70 -16.67 3.41 -10.12
N ARG A 71 -17.44 4.50 -9.89
CA ARG A 71 -17.31 5.30 -8.66
C ARG A 71 -17.60 4.49 -7.39
N ARG A 72 -18.62 3.63 -7.41
CA ARG A 72 -18.91 2.74 -6.28
C ARG A 72 -17.79 1.74 -6.04
N TYR A 73 -17.25 1.16 -7.11
CA TYR A 73 -16.14 0.22 -7.00
C TYR A 73 -14.86 0.87 -6.45
N ILE A 74 -14.53 2.08 -6.93
CA ILE A 74 -13.39 2.85 -6.41
C ILE A 74 -13.57 3.15 -4.93
N ALA A 75 -14.75 3.64 -4.52
CA ALA A 75 -15.03 3.92 -3.10
C ALA A 75 -14.88 2.67 -2.22
N SER A 76 -15.36 1.51 -2.69
CA SER A 76 -15.19 0.23 -1.98
C SER A 76 -13.71 -0.16 -1.82
N LEU A 77 -12.91 0.02 -2.87
CA LEU A 77 -11.47 -0.27 -2.80
C LEU A 77 -10.73 0.69 -1.87
N GLU A 78 -11.11 1.96 -1.86
CA GLU A 78 -10.54 2.97 -0.95
C GLU A 78 -10.84 2.63 0.51
N ASP A 79 -12.07 2.19 0.81
CA ASP A 79 -12.47 1.72 2.13
C ASP A 79 -11.65 0.49 2.57
N ASP A 80 -11.49 -0.50 1.68
CA ASP A 80 -10.69 -1.70 1.94
C ASP A 80 -9.22 -1.34 2.23
N VAL A 81 -8.59 -0.52 1.39
CA VAL A 81 -7.19 -0.08 1.56
C VAL A 81 -7.02 0.67 2.88
N THR A 82 -7.98 1.52 3.25
CA THR A 82 -7.97 2.24 4.52
C THR A 82 -8.04 1.27 5.69
N GLY A 83 -8.93 0.28 5.63
CA GLY A 83 -9.05 -0.78 6.64
C GLY A 83 -7.76 -1.59 6.80
N PHE A 84 -7.14 -2.02 5.69
CA PHE A 84 -5.86 -2.73 5.72
C PHE A 84 -4.73 -1.88 6.32
N THR A 85 -4.66 -0.60 5.96
CA THR A 85 -3.63 0.31 6.48
C THR A 85 -3.74 0.47 7.98
N GLN A 86 -4.96 0.66 8.51
CA GLN A 86 -5.19 0.75 9.95
C GLN A 86 -4.82 -0.55 10.68
N SER A 87 -5.15 -1.70 10.07
CA SER A 87 -4.78 -3.01 10.62
C SER A 87 -3.27 -3.21 10.67
N LEU A 88 -2.56 -2.81 9.60
CA LEU A 88 -1.10 -2.90 9.53
C LEU A 88 -0.42 -2.02 10.59
N GLU A 89 -0.87 -0.78 10.77
CA GLU A 89 -0.33 0.12 11.80
C GLU A 89 -0.58 -0.42 13.21
N ALA A 90 -1.78 -0.95 13.48
CA ALA A 90 -2.07 -1.62 14.75
C ALA A 90 -1.17 -2.86 14.98
N TYR A 91 -0.90 -3.61 13.91
CA TYR A 91 0.00 -4.75 13.97
C TYR A 91 1.45 -4.31 14.28
N LYS A 92 1.97 -3.30 13.58
CA LYS A 92 3.31 -2.73 13.82
C LYS A 92 3.47 -2.22 15.26
N ILE A 93 2.45 -1.58 15.82
CA ILE A 93 2.45 -1.18 17.24
C ILE A 93 2.64 -2.41 18.15
N THR A 94 1.91 -3.50 17.87
CA THR A 94 2.03 -4.75 18.63
C THR A 94 3.42 -5.36 18.51
N ARG A 95 4.05 -5.26 17.33
CA ARG A 95 5.43 -5.69 17.09
C ARG A 95 6.46 -4.85 17.86
N HIS A 96 6.30 -3.52 17.88
CA HIS A 96 7.13 -2.66 18.73
C HIS A 96 7.05 -3.07 20.21
N GLN A 97 5.85 -3.40 20.70
CA GLN A 97 5.62 -3.84 22.07
C GLN A 97 6.31 -5.17 22.39
N PHE A 98 6.29 -6.13 21.45
CA PHE A 98 6.99 -7.41 21.58
C PHE A 98 8.49 -7.21 21.84
N ILE A 99 9.15 -6.42 20.99
CA ILE A 99 10.60 -6.13 21.13
C ILE A 99 10.87 -5.38 22.43
N SER A 100 10.07 -4.36 22.77
CA SER A 100 10.23 -3.60 24.01
C SER A 100 10.08 -4.46 25.27
N MET A 101 9.15 -5.42 25.25
CA MET A 101 8.97 -6.40 26.32
C MET A 101 10.14 -7.36 26.45
N PHE A 102 10.70 -7.83 25.33
CA PHE A 102 11.93 -8.62 25.32
C PHE A 102 13.08 -7.84 25.95
N LYS A 103 13.29 -6.58 25.53
CA LYS A 103 14.32 -5.70 26.10
C LYS A 103 14.17 -5.52 27.60
N GLN A 104 12.96 -5.19 28.06
CA GLN A 104 12.68 -5.01 29.49
C GLN A 104 12.96 -6.30 30.28
N SER A 105 12.45 -7.43 29.79
CA SER A 105 12.42 -8.67 30.58
C SER A 105 13.70 -9.49 30.49
N LYS A 106 14.39 -9.49 29.34
CA LYS A 106 15.57 -10.33 29.09
C LYS A 106 16.87 -9.53 29.08
N LEU A 107 16.88 -8.38 28.41
CA LEU A 107 18.09 -7.54 28.32
C LEU A 107 18.23 -6.54 29.49
N LYS A 108 17.16 -6.32 30.27
CA LYS A 108 17.11 -5.45 31.45
C LYS A 108 17.52 -3.99 31.18
N ASN A 109 17.30 -3.50 29.96
CA ASN A 109 17.70 -2.16 29.53
C ASN A 109 16.63 -1.42 28.68
N PRO A 110 15.38 -1.31 29.13
CA PRO A 110 14.33 -0.61 28.37
C PRO A 110 14.60 0.90 28.30
N SER A 111 14.31 1.52 27.15
CA SER A 111 14.28 2.98 27.01
C SER A 111 12.96 3.59 27.55
N LYS A 112 12.85 4.92 27.58
CA LYS A 112 11.60 5.59 27.95
C LYS A 112 10.48 5.29 26.94
N GLU A 113 10.83 5.25 25.66
CA GLU A 113 9.93 4.90 24.56
C GLU A 113 9.45 3.45 24.70
N ASP A 114 10.33 2.52 25.07
CA ASP A 114 9.94 1.14 25.35
C ASP A 114 8.92 1.06 26.50
N LEU A 115 9.16 1.78 27.60
CA LEU A 115 8.22 1.80 28.73
C LEU A 115 6.86 2.36 28.33
N ALA A 116 6.83 3.39 27.48
CA ALA A 116 5.60 3.96 26.95
C ALA A 116 4.84 2.99 26.02
N LEU A 117 5.55 2.20 25.21
CA LEU A 117 4.95 1.16 24.37
C LEU A 117 4.37 0.02 25.22
N ILE A 118 5.11 -0.44 26.23
CA ILE A 118 4.69 -1.52 27.15
C ILE A 118 3.42 -1.13 27.90
N ALA A 119 3.30 0.13 28.34
CA ALA A 119 2.13 0.62 29.08
C ALA A 119 0.79 0.51 28.29
N LYS A 120 0.83 0.37 26.96
CA LYS A 120 -0.36 0.26 26.10
C LYS A 120 -1.00 -1.14 26.11
N GLY A 121 -0.40 -2.13 26.77
CA GLY A 121 -1.14 -3.28 27.32
C GLY A 121 -1.51 -4.45 26.40
N ASN A 122 -1.11 -4.45 25.13
CA ASN A 122 -1.26 -5.62 24.25
C ASN A 122 0.12 -6.11 23.80
N VAL A 123 0.41 -7.40 23.90
CA VAL A 123 1.75 -7.92 23.60
C VAL A 123 1.58 -9.19 22.78
N CYS A 124 2.09 -9.17 21.54
CA CYS A 124 2.23 -10.40 20.77
C CYS A 124 3.21 -11.33 21.48
N SER A 125 2.92 -12.63 21.52
CA SER A 125 3.80 -13.62 22.14
C SER A 125 4.69 -14.36 21.16
N VAL A 126 4.56 -14.09 19.86
CA VAL A 126 5.20 -14.86 18.78
C VAL A 126 6.19 -13.96 18.02
N GLY A 127 7.34 -14.50 17.65
CA GLY A 127 8.31 -13.84 16.79
C GLY A 127 7.78 -13.61 15.37
N ASP A 128 8.18 -12.49 14.76
CA ASP A 128 7.91 -12.16 13.36
C ASP A 128 9.11 -11.36 12.83
N ALA A 129 10.13 -12.08 12.41
CA ALA A 129 11.46 -11.56 12.11
C ALA A 129 11.42 -10.53 10.98
N LEU A 130 10.60 -10.76 9.95
CA LEU A 130 10.49 -9.88 8.79
C LEU A 130 9.81 -8.56 9.15
N VAL A 131 8.66 -8.62 9.84
CA VAL A 131 7.95 -7.40 10.23
C VAL A 131 8.73 -6.65 11.31
N ASP A 132 9.35 -7.36 12.24
CA ASP A 132 10.22 -6.74 13.25
C ASP A 132 11.43 -6.06 12.62
N ALA A 133 12.02 -6.62 11.56
CA ALA A 133 13.11 -5.99 10.82
C ALA A 133 12.64 -4.70 10.12
N GLU A 134 11.41 -4.70 9.58
CA GLU A 134 10.82 -3.52 8.93
C GLU A 134 10.70 -2.33 9.91
N LEU A 135 10.50 -2.58 11.21
CA LEU A 135 10.41 -1.52 12.22
C LEU A 135 11.71 -0.71 12.38
N TYR A 136 12.83 -1.18 11.84
CA TYR A 136 14.13 -0.49 11.86
C TYR A 136 14.35 0.42 10.65
N LYS A 137 13.39 0.47 9.72
CA LYS A 137 13.47 1.32 8.53
C LYS A 137 13.01 2.75 8.81
N GLY A 138 13.54 3.67 8.00
CA GLY A 138 13.12 5.07 8.00
C GLY A 138 13.63 5.87 9.19
N LYS A 139 13.32 7.17 9.18
CA LYS A 139 13.82 8.13 10.17
C LYS A 139 13.23 7.91 11.56
N ASP A 140 11.99 7.43 11.61
CA ASP A 140 11.24 7.18 12.85
C ASP A 140 11.30 5.71 13.30
N GLY A 141 12.15 4.91 12.65
CA GLY A 141 12.34 3.50 12.97
C GLY A 141 13.02 3.27 14.32
N ARG A 142 13.11 2.00 14.71
CA ARG A 142 13.91 1.58 15.87
C ARG A 142 15.41 1.74 15.58
N HIS A 143 16.17 2.06 16.62
CA HIS A 143 17.63 2.29 16.53
C HIS A 143 18.44 1.35 17.44
N ASP A 144 17.78 0.42 18.12
CA ASP A 144 18.36 -0.53 19.07
C ASP A 144 18.73 -1.86 18.41
N TRP A 145 19.57 -1.82 17.38
CA TRP A 145 19.92 -2.98 16.55
C TRP A 145 20.45 -4.17 17.34
N TYR A 146 21.21 -3.91 18.41
CA TYR A 146 21.69 -4.94 19.32
C TYR A 146 20.54 -5.77 19.91
N SER A 147 19.43 -5.13 20.29
CA SER A 147 18.27 -5.84 20.84
C SER A 147 17.62 -6.76 19.81
N PHE A 148 17.57 -6.35 18.54
CA PHE A 148 17.09 -7.19 17.45
C PHE A 148 18.01 -8.39 17.22
N GLU A 149 19.33 -8.16 17.19
CA GLU A 149 20.30 -9.25 16.99
C GLU A 149 20.27 -10.27 18.14
N GLN A 150 20.05 -9.84 19.38
CA GLN A 150 19.83 -10.78 20.49
C GLN A 150 18.53 -11.59 20.36
N LEU A 151 17.54 -11.07 19.65
CA LEU A 151 16.23 -11.70 19.47
C LEU A 151 16.21 -12.69 18.29
N TYR A 152 16.98 -12.41 17.23
CA TYR A 152 16.93 -13.15 15.97
C TYR A 152 18.30 -13.70 15.49
N GLY A 153 19.41 -13.39 16.16
CA GLY A 153 20.76 -13.85 15.79
C GLY A 153 21.44 -13.09 14.65
N PHE A 154 20.71 -12.15 14.01
CA PHE A 154 21.18 -11.35 12.88
C PHE A 154 20.74 -9.89 12.99
N PRO A 155 21.46 -8.93 12.37
CA PRO A 155 21.01 -7.55 12.21
C PRO A 155 19.75 -7.43 11.31
N PRO A 156 18.91 -6.38 11.48
CA PRO A 156 17.70 -6.20 10.68
C PRO A 156 17.89 -6.26 9.15
N PRO A 157 18.90 -5.58 8.56
CA PRO A 157 19.11 -5.62 7.10
C PRO A 157 19.44 -7.02 6.55
N VAL A 158 20.04 -7.88 7.37
CA VAL A 158 20.35 -9.26 6.99
C VAL A 158 19.08 -10.10 6.99
N VAL A 159 18.25 -9.98 8.05
CA VAL A 159 16.97 -10.70 8.12
C VAL A 159 16.02 -10.29 7.00
N GLU A 160 16.00 -9.02 6.63
CA GLU A 160 15.19 -8.52 5.51
C GLU A 160 15.56 -9.17 4.17
N SER A 161 16.83 -9.57 4.00
CA SER A 161 17.29 -10.21 2.77
C SER A 161 16.90 -11.68 2.65
N PHE A 162 16.43 -12.31 3.73
CA PHE A 162 16.05 -13.71 3.72
C PHE A 162 14.72 -13.94 2.99
N THR A 163 14.71 -14.96 2.15
CA THR A 163 13.54 -15.39 1.38
C THR A 163 13.12 -16.81 1.71
N HIS A 164 13.98 -17.58 2.36
CA HIS A 164 13.75 -18.98 2.70
C HIS A 164 12.82 -19.12 3.91
N PRO A 165 11.61 -19.67 3.73
CA PRO A 165 10.61 -19.77 4.79
C PRO A 165 11.11 -20.52 6.02
N GLU A 166 11.86 -21.60 5.84
CA GLU A 166 12.36 -22.45 6.91
C GLU A 166 13.38 -21.73 7.79
N THR A 167 14.17 -20.82 7.20
CA THR A 167 15.07 -19.94 7.96
C THR A 167 14.22 -18.98 8.80
N ILE A 168 13.26 -18.28 8.19
CA ILE A 168 12.40 -17.30 8.86
C ILE A 168 11.62 -17.94 10.02
N ASP A 169 11.02 -19.12 9.79
CA ASP A 169 10.29 -19.87 10.81
C ASP A 169 11.18 -20.29 11.98
N LEU A 170 12.43 -20.67 11.69
CA LEU A 170 13.41 -21.00 12.71
C LEU A 170 13.73 -19.78 13.59
N LEU A 171 13.95 -18.60 12.99
CA LEU A 171 14.16 -17.35 13.72
C LEU A 171 12.94 -16.98 14.56
N ASN A 172 11.74 -17.11 14.01
CA ASN A 172 10.48 -16.83 14.71
C ASN A 172 10.28 -17.76 15.92
N LYS A 173 10.58 -19.06 15.77
CA LYS A 173 10.52 -20.03 16.88
C LYS A 173 11.48 -19.68 18.00
N TYR A 174 12.74 -19.36 17.67
CA TYR A 174 13.73 -18.91 18.65
C TYR A 174 13.28 -17.65 19.39
N ALA A 175 12.89 -16.62 18.64
CA ALA A 175 12.43 -15.33 19.19
C ALA A 175 11.22 -15.51 20.12
N THR A 176 10.28 -16.38 19.74
CA THR A 176 9.13 -16.75 20.56
C THR A 176 9.56 -17.33 21.91
N VAL A 177 10.51 -18.27 21.92
CA VAL A 177 11.00 -18.90 23.16
C VAL A 177 11.76 -17.89 24.02
N ILE A 178 12.74 -17.18 23.45
CA ILE A 178 13.60 -16.29 24.24
C ILE A 178 12.83 -15.09 24.81
N ALA A 179 11.87 -14.54 24.06
CA ALA A 179 11.05 -13.42 24.52
C ALA A 179 9.92 -13.80 25.49
N SER A 180 9.59 -15.09 25.58
CA SER A 180 8.48 -15.54 26.41
C SER A 180 8.75 -15.38 27.91
N LYS A 181 7.68 -15.05 28.64
CA LYS A 181 7.60 -15.16 30.10
C LYS A 181 6.99 -16.50 30.55
N LYS A 182 6.37 -17.24 29.63
CA LYS A 182 5.59 -18.46 29.89
C LYS A 182 6.33 -19.74 29.48
N GLN A 183 7.42 -19.62 28.74
CA GLN A 183 8.26 -20.75 28.38
C GLN A 183 9.73 -20.31 28.35
N TYR A 184 10.62 -21.29 28.42
CA TYR A 184 12.05 -21.10 28.34
C TYR A 184 12.70 -22.29 27.63
N GLY A 185 13.76 -22.03 26.87
CA GLY A 185 14.64 -23.08 26.36
C GLY A 185 15.69 -23.46 27.40
N SER A 186 16.19 -24.70 27.34
CA SER A 186 17.39 -25.12 28.06
C SER A 186 18.66 -24.47 27.48
N ASN A 187 19.81 -24.65 28.14
CA ASN A 187 21.09 -24.18 27.57
C ASN A 187 21.37 -24.81 26.19
N THR A 188 21.06 -26.12 26.05
CA THR A 188 21.19 -26.86 24.79
C THR A 188 20.40 -26.20 23.66
N PHE A 189 19.19 -25.70 23.94
CA PHE A 189 18.40 -24.96 22.96
C PHE A 189 19.11 -23.72 22.44
N TYR A 190 19.66 -22.89 23.34
CA TYR A 190 20.36 -21.67 22.94
C TYR A 190 21.70 -21.95 22.24
N GLU A 191 22.43 -22.98 22.68
CA GLU A 191 23.69 -23.41 22.06
C GLU A 191 23.47 -23.96 20.64
N ASN A 192 22.43 -24.77 20.44
CA ASN A 192 22.07 -25.30 19.13
C ASN A 192 21.65 -24.17 18.16
N PHE A 193 20.90 -23.18 18.64
CA PHE A 193 20.58 -22.00 17.84
C PHE A 193 21.85 -21.25 17.44
N ALA A 194 22.73 -20.95 18.41
CA ALA A 194 23.99 -20.25 18.13
C ALA A 194 24.87 -21.02 17.12
N ALA A 195 24.94 -22.35 17.24
CA ALA A 195 25.66 -23.20 16.31
C ALA A 195 25.08 -23.11 14.88
N PHE A 196 23.76 -23.11 14.74
CA PHE A 196 23.10 -22.89 13.44
C PHE A 196 23.45 -21.50 12.86
N ILE A 197 23.31 -20.43 13.66
CA ILE A 197 23.62 -19.06 13.23
C ILE A 197 25.06 -18.95 12.74
N ASP A 198 26.02 -19.50 13.47
CA ASP A 198 27.43 -19.47 13.10
C ASP A 198 27.72 -20.21 11.81
N LEU A 199 27.13 -21.40 11.63
CA LEU A 199 27.29 -22.18 10.41
C LEU A 199 26.62 -21.52 9.20
N PHE A 200 25.43 -20.92 9.40
CA PHE A 200 24.72 -20.21 8.35
C PHE A 200 25.46 -18.92 7.92
N LYS A 201 26.09 -18.20 8.87
CA LYS A 201 27.01 -17.09 8.54
C LYS A 201 28.20 -17.58 7.71
N LYS A 202 28.80 -18.72 8.10
CA LYS A 202 29.96 -19.31 7.40
C LYS A 202 29.62 -19.84 6.00
N SER A 203 28.38 -20.26 5.75
CA SER A 203 27.91 -20.62 4.42
C SER A 203 27.54 -19.40 3.56
N ASN A 204 27.80 -18.18 4.03
CA ASN A 204 27.38 -16.94 3.38
C ASN A 204 25.86 -16.90 3.18
N TYR A 205 25.11 -17.33 4.20
CA TYR A 205 23.65 -17.35 4.20
C TYR A 205 23.05 -18.20 3.08
N ASP A 206 23.70 -19.32 2.73
CA ASP A 206 23.20 -20.24 1.70
C ASP A 206 21.83 -20.82 2.07
N GLU A 207 20.77 -20.18 1.59
CA GLU A 207 19.36 -20.58 1.76
C GLU A 207 19.04 -21.93 1.10
N GLY A 208 19.95 -22.44 0.25
CA GLY A 208 19.86 -23.76 -0.35
C GLY A 208 20.14 -24.92 0.61
N PHE A 209 20.43 -24.68 1.89
CA PHE A 209 20.92 -25.71 2.82
C PHE A 209 19.98 -26.91 3.06
N LEU A 210 18.70 -26.84 2.67
CA LEU A 210 17.78 -27.99 2.70
C LEU A 210 17.64 -28.71 1.35
N TRP A 211 18.24 -28.15 0.30
CA TRP A 211 18.13 -28.63 -1.07
C TRP A 211 19.49 -29.17 -1.53
N GLY A 212 19.58 -30.49 -1.73
CA GLY A 212 20.80 -31.15 -2.21
C GLY A 212 21.52 -31.93 -1.11
N GLU A 213 22.85 -31.99 -1.22
CA GLU A 213 23.67 -32.81 -0.31
C GLU A 213 23.71 -32.21 1.10
N PRO A 214 23.54 -33.01 2.16
CA PRO A 214 23.59 -32.52 3.53
C PRO A 214 24.90 -31.80 3.85
N THR A 215 24.76 -30.57 4.34
CA THR A 215 25.89 -29.74 4.81
C THR A 215 25.92 -29.69 6.35
N ALA A 216 26.94 -29.02 6.89
CA ALA A 216 26.97 -28.71 8.32
C ALA A 216 25.77 -27.82 8.73
N VAL A 217 25.32 -26.91 7.87
CA VAL A 217 24.15 -26.06 8.10
C VAL A 217 22.87 -26.90 8.17
N THR A 218 22.69 -27.82 7.22
CA THR A 218 21.57 -28.78 7.22
C THR A 218 21.51 -29.56 8.53
N SER A 219 22.67 -30.04 9.00
CA SER A 219 22.77 -30.80 10.24
C SER A 219 22.40 -29.95 11.45
N ALA A 220 22.94 -28.72 11.55
CA ALA A 220 22.66 -27.80 12.64
C ALA A 220 21.19 -27.34 12.67
N TYR A 221 20.59 -27.14 11.49
CA TYR A 221 19.16 -26.86 11.35
C TYR A 221 18.33 -27.95 12.00
N TRP A 222 18.53 -29.22 11.62
CA TRP A 222 17.74 -30.34 12.16
C TRP A 222 17.96 -30.53 13.67
N VAL A 223 19.19 -30.33 14.15
CA VAL A 223 19.50 -30.38 15.59
C VAL A 223 18.71 -29.29 16.34
N PHE A 224 18.66 -28.06 15.83
CA PHE A 224 17.90 -27.00 16.47
C PHE A 224 16.38 -27.19 16.36
N VAL A 225 15.87 -27.66 15.21
CA VAL A 225 14.46 -28.00 15.04
C VAL A 225 14.02 -29.03 16.06
N LYS A 226 14.80 -30.11 16.24
CA LYS A 226 14.55 -31.10 17.27
C LYS A 226 14.61 -30.50 18.68
N SER A 227 15.58 -29.61 18.92
CA SER A 227 15.69 -28.89 20.20
C SER A 227 14.47 -28.03 20.52
N CYS A 228 13.75 -27.50 19.52
CA CYS A 228 12.50 -26.77 19.76
C CYS A 228 11.41 -27.64 20.41
N GLU A 229 11.45 -28.96 20.17
CA GLU A 229 10.48 -29.91 20.70
C GLU A 229 10.91 -30.46 22.06
N ASP A 230 12.19 -30.82 22.18
CA ASP A 230 12.71 -31.55 23.35
C ASP A 230 13.12 -30.61 24.50
N GLU A 231 13.56 -29.39 24.19
CA GLU A 231 14.29 -28.53 25.13
C GLU A 231 13.52 -27.27 25.55
N VAL A 232 12.26 -27.12 25.12
CA VAL A 232 11.40 -25.98 25.47
C VAL A 232 10.39 -26.39 26.52
N GLN A 233 10.45 -25.76 27.69
CA GLN A 233 9.58 -26.04 28.83
C GLN A 233 8.65 -24.88 29.12
N LYS A 234 7.40 -25.19 29.50
CA LYS A 234 6.44 -24.19 29.98
C LYS A 234 6.70 -23.89 31.46
N CYS A 235 6.58 -22.63 31.84
CA CYS A 235 6.54 -22.23 33.23
C CYS A 235 5.30 -22.86 33.89
N ALA A 236 5.49 -23.44 35.08
CA ALA A 236 4.42 -23.98 35.91
C ALA A 236 3.52 -22.87 36.48
#